data_AF-A0A1J8QVB2-F1
#
_entry.id   AF-A0A1J8QVB2-F1
#
_cell.length_a   1.000
_cell.length_b   1.000
_cell.length_c   1.000
_cell.angle_alpha   90.00
_cell.angle_beta   90.00
_cell.angle_gamma   90.00
#
_symmetry.space_group_name_H-M   'P 1'
#
loop_
_entity.id
_entity.type
_entity.pdbx_description
1 polymer ?
#
loop_
_entity_poly.entity_id
_entity_poly.type
_entity_poly.pdbx_seq_one_letter_code
_entity_poly.pdbx_strand_id
1 'polypeptide(L)'
;ANLHIDALSAKYTASRDALVILASRLDKNEDWERILKPLDRHKDAVPLKHDDGKTLGQQNISWIWKSSGVSNNGDLGLQDSLRVEWCKARARAHRWEEEVQLLHEEMRHVIAFFEWHADWWDREGSRNHFSSPQVAEGALAYAHRQAHLRRNMASHFKSIWSAIPSTPLMPAEVDPNFRSQRPADEATPP
;
A
#
# COMPACT_ATOMS: atom_id res chain seq x y z
N ALA A 1 26.12 8.11 -11.99
CA ALA A 1 24.77 7.66 -12.40
C ALA A 1 24.47 8.02 -13.86
N ASN A 2 24.51 9.30 -14.25
CA ASN A 2 24.10 9.74 -15.60
C ASN A 2 24.87 9.08 -16.76
N LEU A 3 26.21 9.01 -16.67
CA LEU A 3 27.07 8.43 -17.72
C LEU A 3 26.74 6.98 -18.09
N HIS A 4 26.36 6.16 -17.09
CA HIS A 4 26.00 4.77 -17.35
C HIS A 4 24.67 4.67 -18.10
N ILE A 5 23.69 5.48 -17.69
CA ILE A 5 22.40 5.52 -18.37
C ILE A 5 22.61 6.10 -19.79
N ASP A 6 23.50 7.08 -19.99
CA ASP A 6 23.79 7.67 -21.32
C ASP A 6 24.35 6.59 -22.26
N ALA A 7 25.31 5.79 -21.77
CA ALA A 7 25.87 4.67 -22.53
C ALA A 7 24.83 3.61 -22.88
N LEU A 8 23.91 3.30 -21.96
CA LEU A 8 22.81 2.36 -22.21
C LEU A 8 21.80 2.92 -23.23
N SER A 9 21.47 4.22 -23.13
CA SER A 9 20.61 4.89 -24.11
C SER A 9 21.22 4.86 -25.51
N ALA A 10 22.52 5.16 -25.64
CA ALA A 10 23.23 5.10 -26.92
C ALA A 10 23.25 3.67 -27.49
N LYS A 11 23.50 2.66 -26.64
CA LYS A 11 23.48 1.25 -27.06
C LYS A 11 22.09 0.81 -27.54
N TYR A 12 21.03 1.24 -26.86
CA TYR A 12 19.66 0.98 -27.28
C TYR A 12 19.38 1.59 -28.65
N THR A 13 19.69 2.87 -28.85
CA THR A 13 19.49 3.58 -30.12
C THR A 13 20.23 2.89 -31.27
N ALA A 14 21.52 2.58 -31.10
CA ALA A 14 22.30 1.88 -32.12
C ALA A 14 21.72 0.50 -32.46
N SER A 15 21.24 -0.23 -31.46
CA SER A 15 20.62 -1.55 -31.66
C SER A 15 19.28 -1.43 -32.39
N ARG A 16 18.49 -0.39 -32.08
CA ARG A 16 17.22 -0.09 -32.75
C ARG A 16 17.44 0.32 -34.21
N ASP A 17 18.44 1.15 -34.49
CA ASP A 17 18.77 1.57 -35.85
C ASP A 17 19.16 0.37 -36.71
N ALA A 18 19.95 -0.56 -36.16
CA ALA A 18 20.25 -1.83 -36.81
C ALA A 18 18.98 -2.65 -37.10
N LEU A 19 18.02 -2.69 -36.16
CA LEU A 19 16.73 -3.35 -36.37
C LEU A 19 15.90 -2.72 -37.49
N VAL A 20 15.88 -1.38 -37.62
CA VAL A 20 15.20 -0.69 -38.74
C VAL A 20 15.81 -1.13 -40.09
N ILE A 21 17.14 -1.15 -40.17
CA ILE A 21 17.86 -1.56 -41.38
C ILE A 21 17.59 -3.03 -41.73
N LEU A 22 17.55 -3.91 -40.73
CA LEU A 22 17.29 -5.33 -40.96
C LEU A 22 15.82 -5.59 -41.31
N ALA A 23 14.88 -4.94 -40.64
CA ALA A 23 13.44 -5.11 -40.87
C ALA A 23 13.04 -4.75 -42.31
N SER A 24 13.57 -3.63 -42.82
CA SER A 24 13.38 -3.20 -44.21
C SER A 24 13.94 -4.17 -45.25
N ARG A 25 14.99 -4.94 -44.91
CA ARG A 25 15.56 -5.97 -45.79
C ARG A 25 14.85 -7.32 -45.71
N LEU A 26 14.20 -7.59 -44.59
CA LEU A 26 13.53 -8.86 -44.30
C LEU A 26 12.02 -8.84 -44.61
N ASP A 27 11.51 -7.72 -45.14
CA ASP A 27 10.07 -7.49 -45.43
C ASP A 27 9.18 -7.77 -44.21
N LYS A 28 9.72 -7.52 -43.01
CA LYS A 28 8.99 -7.67 -41.73
C LYS A 28 8.41 -6.32 -41.36
N ASN A 29 7.14 -6.14 -41.69
CA ASN A 29 6.38 -4.93 -41.40
C ASN A 29 6.24 -4.70 -39.89
N GLU A 30 6.82 -3.58 -39.43
CA GLU A 30 6.51 -2.63 -38.34
C GLU A 30 5.95 -3.09 -36.96
N ASP A 31 5.56 -4.35 -36.76
CA ASP A 31 4.94 -4.82 -35.50
C ASP A 31 5.85 -4.63 -34.28
N TRP A 32 7.16 -4.72 -34.49
CA TRP A 32 8.16 -4.52 -33.44
C TRP A 32 8.36 -3.04 -33.08
N GLU A 33 8.10 -2.11 -34.01
CA GLU A 33 8.26 -0.66 -33.79
C GLU A 33 7.22 -0.11 -32.83
N ARG A 34 6.05 -0.76 -32.75
CA ARG A 34 5.02 -0.44 -31.75
C ARG A 34 5.49 -0.69 -30.31
N ILE A 35 6.35 -1.68 -30.12
CA ILE A 35 6.90 -2.10 -28.82
C ILE A 35 8.20 -1.35 -28.52
N LEU A 36 9.08 -1.24 -29.50
CA LEU A 36 10.40 -0.60 -29.36
C LEU A 36 10.40 0.77 -30.03
N LYS A 37 9.94 1.78 -29.29
CA LYS A 37 9.84 3.16 -29.77
C LYS A 37 11.20 3.88 -29.75
N PRO A 38 11.36 4.95 -30.56
CA PRO A 38 12.51 5.83 -30.43
C PRO A 38 12.64 6.34 -29.00
N LEU A 39 13.85 6.27 -28.44
CA LEU A 39 14.12 6.64 -27.06
C LEU A 39 14.52 8.12 -26.98
N ASP A 40 13.71 8.94 -26.32
CA ASP A 40 14.11 10.31 -25.96
C ASP A 40 14.81 10.28 -24.60
N ARG A 41 16.14 10.48 -24.61
CA ARG A 41 16.99 10.49 -23.41
C ARG A 41 16.44 11.38 -22.29
N HIS A 42 15.91 12.55 -22.66
CA HIS A 42 15.51 13.58 -21.70
C HIS A 42 14.08 13.40 -21.18
N LYS A 43 13.30 12.47 -21.76
CA LYS A 43 11.91 12.20 -21.34
C LYS A 43 11.72 10.78 -20.85
N ASP A 44 12.33 9.81 -21.52
CA ASP A 44 12.03 8.40 -21.34
C ASP A 44 12.98 7.68 -20.39
N ALA A 45 14.24 8.13 -20.32
CA ALA A 45 15.30 7.57 -19.49
C ALA A 45 15.59 8.42 -18.24
N VAL A 46 14.59 9.16 -17.77
CA VAL A 46 14.66 9.96 -16.54
C VAL A 46 14.19 9.09 -15.37
N PRO A 47 14.83 9.21 -14.19
CA PRO A 47 14.30 8.57 -12.98
C PRO A 47 12.83 8.94 -12.78
N LEU A 48 12.03 7.97 -12.33
CA LEU A 48 10.64 8.23 -11.98
C LEU A 48 10.62 9.28 -10.87
N LYS A 49 10.21 10.49 -11.21
CA LYS A 49 10.08 11.57 -10.23
C LYS A 49 8.84 11.27 -9.41
N HIS A 50 9.02 11.03 -8.12
CA HIS A 50 7.91 11.02 -7.19
C HIS A 50 7.35 12.44 -7.12
N ASP A 51 6.18 12.66 -7.75
CA ASP A 51 5.42 13.89 -7.59
C ASP A 51 4.59 13.74 -6.32
N ASP A 52 4.92 14.53 -5.29
CA ASP A 52 4.41 14.40 -3.91
C ASP A 52 2.87 14.50 -3.82
N GLY A 53 2.22 15.01 -4.88
CA GLY A 53 0.78 15.13 -5.00
C GLY A 53 0.09 14.06 -5.87
N LYS A 54 0.81 13.12 -6.48
CA LYS A 54 0.24 12.08 -7.36
C LYS A 54 0.67 10.69 -6.93
N THR A 55 -0.32 9.80 -6.77
CA THR A 55 -0.05 8.37 -6.59
C THR A 55 0.68 7.84 -7.83
N LEU A 56 1.56 6.84 -7.67
CA LEU A 56 2.34 6.27 -8.78
C LEU A 56 1.48 5.85 -10.00
N GLY A 57 0.21 5.48 -9.77
CA GLY A 57 -0.74 5.16 -10.83
C GLY A 57 -1.29 6.36 -11.63
N GLN A 58 -1.17 7.58 -11.11
CA GLN A 58 -1.57 8.83 -11.77
C GLN A 58 -0.40 9.56 -12.44
N GLN A 59 0.83 9.10 -12.22
CA GLN A 59 2.01 9.68 -12.87
C GLN A 59 2.11 9.17 -14.31
N ASN A 60 2.36 10.09 -15.24
CA ASN A 60 2.58 9.72 -16.65
C ASN A 60 3.99 9.14 -16.78
N ILE A 61 4.11 7.82 -16.65
CA ILE A 61 5.38 7.10 -16.75
C ILE A 61 5.86 7.03 -18.20
N SER A 62 7.18 6.93 -18.41
CA SER A 62 7.77 6.70 -19.74
C SER A 62 7.25 5.42 -20.38
N TRP A 63 7.19 5.37 -21.71
CA TRP A 63 6.69 4.21 -22.46
C TRP A 63 7.50 2.93 -22.19
N ILE A 64 8.77 3.06 -21.81
CA ILE A 64 9.64 1.92 -21.42
C ILE A 64 9.02 1.15 -20.24
N TRP A 65 8.31 1.86 -19.37
CA TRP A 65 7.65 1.32 -18.18
C TRP A 65 6.16 1.01 -18.42
N LYS A 66 5.63 1.30 -19.62
CA LYS A 66 4.28 0.91 -20.02
C LYS A 66 4.34 -0.48 -20.64
N SER A 67 3.58 -1.43 -20.10
CA SER A 67 3.47 -2.76 -20.69
C SER A 67 2.99 -2.65 -22.14
N SER A 68 3.83 -3.08 -23.08
CA SER A 68 3.50 -3.07 -24.50
C SER A 68 2.73 -4.34 -24.83
N GLY A 69 1.40 -4.26 -24.73
CA GLY A 69 0.48 -5.36 -25.00
C GLY A 69 -0.96 -4.87 -25.18
N VAL A 70 -1.13 -3.70 -25.81
CA VAL A 70 -2.45 -3.18 -26.18
C VAL A 70 -2.47 -3.04 -27.69
N SER A 71 -2.47 -4.19 -28.38
CA SER A 71 -2.98 -4.26 -29.74
C SER A 71 -4.50 -4.26 -29.63
N ASN A 72 -5.17 -3.48 -30.48
CA ASN A 72 -6.63 -3.34 -30.53
C ASN A 72 -7.39 -4.62 -31.00
N ASN A 73 -6.80 -5.81 -30.86
CA ASN A 73 -7.39 -7.08 -31.26
C ASN A 73 -7.59 -7.97 -30.04
N GLY A 74 -8.72 -7.77 -29.31
CA GLY A 74 -9.27 -8.75 -28.37
C GLY A 74 -8.27 -9.47 -27.46
N ASP A 75 -7.30 -8.73 -26.90
CA ASP A 75 -6.07 -9.32 -26.37
C ASP A 75 -6.30 -9.92 -24.97
N LEU A 76 -6.35 -11.25 -24.90
CA LEU A 76 -6.44 -12.03 -23.65
C LEU A 76 -5.42 -11.56 -22.60
N GLY A 77 -4.23 -11.11 -23.04
CA GLY A 77 -3.19 -10.59 -22.15
C GLY A 77 -3.56 -9.27 -21.46
N LEU A 78 -4.35 -8.40 -22.10
CA LEU A 78 -4.89 -7.19 -21.47
C LEU A 78 -5.95 -7.55 -20.43
N GLN A 79 -6.83 -8.50 -20.76
CA GLN A 79 -7.85 -8.97 -19.82
C GLN A 79 -7.21 -9.65 -18.60
N ASP A 80 -6.18 -10.46 -18.81
CA ASP A 80 -5.46 -11.13 -17.72
C ASP A 80 -4.64 -10.15 -16.87
N SER A 81 -3.96 -9.17 -17.47
CA SER A 81 -3.27 -8.13 -16.70
C SER A 81 -4.24 -7.27 -15.88
N LEU A 82 -5.41 -6.92 -16.43
CA LEU A 82 -6.46 -6.22 -15.69
C LEU A 82 -7.03 -7.07 -14.55
N ARG A 83 -7.26 -8.37 -14.77
CA ARG A 83 -7.69 -9.30 -13.71
C ARG A 83 -6.65 -9.39 -12.59
N VAL A 84 -5.37 -9.46 -12.93
CA VAL A 84 -4.27 -9.48 -11.96
C VAL A 84 -4.24 -8.18 -11.15
N GLU A 85 -4.33 -7.02 -11.80
CA GLU A 85 -4.35 -5.73 -11.11
C GLU A 85 -5.60 -5.56 -10.24
N TRP A 86 -6.76 -6.05 -10.70
CA TRP A 86 -7.98 -6.08 -9.90
C TRP A 86 -7.83 -6.97 -8.67
N CYS A 87 -7.30 -8.19 -8.82
CA CYS A 87 -7.02 -9.09 -7.70
C CYS A 87 -6.07 -8.45 -6.69
N LYS A 88 -5.01 -7.77 -7.15
CA LYS A 88 -4.10 -7.02 -6.28
C LYS A 88 -4.80 -5.87 -5.55
N ALA A 89 -5.59 -5.07 -6.26
CA ALA A 89 -6.34 -3.96 -5.69
C ALA A 89 -7.35 -4.45 -4.63
N ARG A 90 -8.08 -5.51 -4.95
CA ARG A 90 -9.03 -6.16 -4.03
C ARG A 90 -8.32 -6.74 -2.80
N ALA A 91 -7.19 -7.42 -2.97
CA ALA A 91 -6.41 -7.93 -1.85
C ALA A 91 -5.87 -6.80 -0.95
N ARG A 92 -5.49 -5.65 -1.51
CA ARG A 92 -5.13 -4.46 -0.73
C ARG A 92 -6.34 -3.89 0.03
N ALA A 93 -7.51 -3.83 -0.60
CA ALA A 93 -8.73 -3.35 0.04
C ALA A 93 -9.12 -4.23 1.24
N HIS A 94 -9.10 -5.56 1.09
CA HIS A 94 -9.36 -6.49 2.19
C HIS A 94 -8.34 -6.35 3.33
N ARG A 95 -7.04 -6.27 3.01
CA ARG A 95 -6.02 -6.04 4.05
C ARG A 95 -6.20 -4.71 4.77
N TRP A 96 -6.55 -3.66 4.04
CA TRP A 96 -6.84 -2.36 4.67
C TRP A 96 -8.04 -2.43 5.61
N GLU A 97 -9.09 -3.17 5.22
CA GLU A 97 -10.25 -3.41 6.07
C GLU A 97 -9.87 -4.15 7.37
N GLU A 98 -9.04 -5.20 7.26
CA GLU A 98 -8.48 -5.91 8.41
C GLU A 98 -7.63 -4.98 9.30
N GLU A 99 -6.75 -4.17 8.71
CA GLU A 99 -5.91 -3.21 9.43
C GLU A 99 -6.74 -2.18 10.19
N VAL A 100 -7.84 -1.69 9.60
CA VAL A 100 -8.78 -0.78 10.28
C VAL A 100 -9.42 -1.48 11.47
N GLN A 101 -9.87 -2.72 11.33
CA GLN A 101 -10.46 -3.48 12.43
C GLN A 101 -9.44 -3.72 13.57
N LEU A 102 -8.22 -4.12 13.22
CA LEU A 102 -7.13 -4.31 14.18
C LEU A 102 -6.79 -3.01 14.91
N LEU A 103 -6.76 -1.87 14.22
CA LEU A 103 -6.47 -0.58 14.84
C LEU A 103 -7.49 -0.21 15.92
N HIS A 104 -8.78 -0.45 15.67
CA HIS A 104 -9.83 -0.23 16.67
C HIS A 104 -9.63 -1.11 17.90
N GLU A 105 -9.20 -2.37 17.70
CA GLU A 105 -8.94 -3.27 18.80
C GLU A 105 -7.69 -2.88 19.59
N GLU A 106 -6.62 -2.46 18.91
CA GLU A 106 -5.43 -1.92 19.55
C GLU A 106 -5.77 -0.67 20.39
N MET A 107 -6.64 0.21 19.92
CA MET A 107 -7.13 1.34 20.72
C MET A 107 -7.80 0.88 22.02
N ARG A 108 -8.65 -0.15 21.95
CA ARG A 108 -9.28 -0.73 23.16
C ARG A 108 -8.25 -1.35 24.09
N HIS A 109 -7.32 -2.15 23.54
CA HIS A 109 -6.26 -2.80 24.30
C HIS A 109 -5.35 -1.81 24.99
N VAL A 110 -4.95 -0.73 24.33
CA VAL A 110 -4.10 0.30 24.93
C VAL A 110 -4.78 0.92 26.16
N ILE A 111 -6.06 1.27 26.06
CA ILE A 111 -6.82 1.79 27.20
C ILE A 111 -6.89 0.76 28.34
N ALA A 112 -7.31 -0.47 28.02
CA ALA A 112 -7.45 -1.55 29.00
C ALA A 112 -6.11 -1.87 29.69
N PHE A 113 -5.01 -1.85 28.94
CA PHE A 113 -3.67 -2.04 29.47
C PHE A 113 -3.29 -0.95 30.48
N PHE A 114 -3.54 0.32 30.18
CA PHE A 114 -3.23 1.41 31.11
C PHE A 114 -4.04 1.33 32.39
N GLU A 115 -5.32 0.99 32.31
CA GLU A 115 -6.19 0.80 33.48
C GLU A 115 -5.71 -0.38 34.34
N TRP A 116 -5.50 -1.55 33.71
CA TRP A 116 -4.97 -2.72 34.38
C TRP A 116 -3.61 -2.44 35.05
N HIS A 117 -2.71 -1.73 34.37
CA HIS A 117 -1.39 -1.43 34.89
C HIS A 117 -1.43 -0.41 36.03
N ALA A 118 -2.40 0.51 36.02
CA ALA A 118 -2.63 1.39 37.17
C ALA A 118 -3.06 0.59 38.40
N ASP A 119 -3.98 -0.35 38.23
CA ASP A 119 -4.44 -1.22 39.32
C ASP A 119 -3.34 -2.20 39.78
N TRP A 120 -2.44 -2.58 38.86
CA TRP A 120 -1.23 -3.31 39.23
C TRP A 120 -0.34 -2.48 40.16
N TRP A 121 -0.07 -1.21 39.82
CA TRP A 121 0.71 -0.31 40.67
C TRP A 121 0.09 -0.10 42.05
N ASP A 122 -1.23 0.12 42.14
CA ASP A 122 -1.90 0.30 43.44
C ASP A 122 -1.78 -0.96 44.33
N ARG A 123 -1.91 -2.14 43.72
CA ARG A 123 -1.68 -3.41 44.42
C ARG A 123 -0.23 -3.58 44.84
N GLU A 124 0.70 -3.20 43.98
CA GLU A 124 2.13 -3.33 44.25
C GLU A 124 2.58 -2.40 45.39
N GLY A 125 2.09 -1.16 45.42
CA GLY A 125 2.31 -0.25 46.55
C GLY A 125 1.77 -0.80 47.88
N SER A 126 0.62 -1.49 47.83
CA SER A 126 -0.02 -2.08 49.01
C SER A 126 0.71 -3.32 49.55
N ARG A 127 1.46 -4.04 48.71
CA ARG A 127 2.22 -5.24 49.12
C ARG A 127 3.41 -4.93 50.03
N ASN A 128 3.90 -3.69 50.00
CA ASN A 128 4.90 -3.12 50.90
C ASN A 128 6.00 -4.11 51.35
N HIS A 129 6.90 -4.45 50.42
CA HIS A 129 7.98 -5.43 50.62
C HIS A 129 9.18 -4.93 51.44
N PHE A 130 9.13 -3.70 51.95
CA PHE A 130 10.30 -3.04 52.51
C PHE A 130 10.28 -3.05 54.05
N SER A 131 11.38 -3.50 54.64
CA SER A 131 11.53 -3.56 56.11
C SER A 131 11.69 -2.19 56.76
N SER A 132 12.16 -1.17 56.02
CA SER A 132 12.30 0.20 56.51
C SER A 132 11.01 1.00 56.28
N PRO A 133 10.44 1.63 57.32
CA PRO A 133 9.21 2.43 57.19
C PRO A 133 9.32 3.59 56.19
N GLN A 134 10.48 4.26 56.12
CA GLN A 134 10.70 5.39 55.22
C GLN A 134 10.76 4.94 53.76
N VAL A 135 11.38 3.78 53.50
CA VAL A 135 11.44 3.19 52.15
C VAL A 135 10.06 2.69 51.73
N ALA A 136 9.33 2.08 52.65
CA ALA A 136 7.94 1.66 52.45
C ALA A 136 7.03 2.84 52.05
N GLU A 137 7.10 3.95 52.78
CA GLU A 137 6.34 5.16 52.48
C GLU A 137 6.68 5.73 51.09
N GLY A 138 7.98 5.84 50.77
CA GLY A 138 8.43 6.32 49.47
C GLY A 138 7.99 5.42 48.31
N ALA A 139 8.03 4.09 48.51
CA ALA A 139 7.59 3.12 47.52
C ALA A 139 6.08 3.21 47.27
N LEU A 140 5.27 3.33 48.32
CA LEU A 140 3.82 3.53 48.23
C LEU A 140 3.48 4.82 47.49
N ALA A 141 4.15 5.94 47.86
CA ALA A 141 3.96 7.22 47.19
C ALA A 141 4.32 7.16 45.69
N TYR A 142 5.42 6.46 45.36
CA TYR A 142 5.82 6.25 43.97
C TYR A 142 4.81 5.39 43.20
N ALA A 143 4.34 4.29 43.80
CA ALA A 143 3.34 3.42 43.20
C ALA A 143 2.04 4.17 42.87
N HIS A 144 1.50 4.97 43.80
CA HIS A 144 0.34 5.80 43.53
C HIS A 144 0.59 6.84 42.44
N ARG A 145 1.78 7.46 42.41
CA ARG A 145 2.15 8.37 41.32
C ARG A 145 2.14 7.67 39.96
N GLN A 146 2.66 6.44 39.88
CA GLN A 146 2.63 5.65 38.65
C GLN A 146 1.20 5.26 38.25
N ALA A 147 0.38 4.82 39.20
CA ALA A 147 -1.02 4.49 38.96
C ALA A 147 -1.79 5.71 38.41
N HIS A 148 -1.61 6.87 39.03
CA HIS A 148 -2.20 8.13 38.58
C HIS A 148 -1.75 8.51 37.15
N LEU A 149 -0.46 8.41 36.84
CA LEU A 149 0.05 8.69 35.50
C LEU A 149 -0.58 7.78 34.44
N ARG A 150 -0.74 6.49 34.74
CA ARG A 150 -1.34 5.50 33.82
C ARG A 150 -2.83 5.77 33.59
N ARG A 151 -3.58 6.14 34.64
CA ARG A 151 -4.98 6.58 34.50
C ARG A 151 -5.12 7.85 33.67
N ASN A 152 -4.17 8.77 33.80
CA ASN A 152 -4.13 9.98 32.96
C ASN A 152 -3.87 9.64 31.49
N MET A 153 -2.94 8.72 31.20
CA MET A 153 -2.71 8.23 29.83
C MET A 153 -3.98 7.58 29.25
N ALA A 154 -4.65 6.69 30.01
CA ALA A 154 -5.91 6.08 29.59
C ALA A 154 -6.98 7.14 29.26
N SER A 155 -7.15 8.13 30.14
CA SER A 155 -8.12 9.22 29.95
C SER A 155 -7.79 10.08 28.74
N HIS A 156 -6.51 10.38 28.53
CA HIS A 156 -6.04 11.14 27.37
C HIS A 156 -6.32 10.39 26.06
N PHE A 157 -5.99 9.11 25.98
CA PHE A 157 -6.27 8.30 24.79
C PHE A 157 -7.77 8.12 24.54
N LYS A 158 -8.58 7.90 25.59
CA LYS A 158 -10.05 7.92 25.49
C LYS A 158 -10.55 9.23 24.87
N SER A 159 -10.01 10.37 25.30
CA SER A 159 -10.39 11.67 24.76
C SER A 159 -10.00 11.82 23.28
N ILE A 160 -8.78 11.47 22.91
CA ILE A 160 -8.31 11.57 21.52
C ILE A 160 -9.13 10.66 20.59
N TRP A 161 -9.43 9.44 21.05
CA TRP A 161 -10.14 8.45 20.24
C TRP A 161 -11.66 8.56 20.31
N SER A 162 -12.23 9.45 21.13
CA SER A 162 -13.67 9.69 21.21
C SER A 162 -14.29 10.19 19.90
N ALA A 163 -13.49 10.84 19.05
CA ALA A 163 -13.91 11.33 17.75
C ALA A 163 -13.96 10.24 16.67
N ILE A 164 -13.42 9.04 16.95
CA ILE A 164 -13.34 7.94 15.98
C ILE A 164 -14.59 7.06 16.15
N PRO A 165 -15.42 6.89 15.10
CA PRO A 165 -16.58 6.03 15.15
C PRO A 165 -16.19 4.59 15.51
N SER A 166 -16.88 3.99 16.49
CA SER A 166 -16.59 2.62 16.96
C SER A 166 -16.89 1.54 15.92
N THR A 167 -17.67 1.91 14.91
CA THR A 167 -18.09 1.05 13.80
C THR A 167 -17.18 1.36 12.62
N PRO A 168 -16.45 0.36 12.07
CA PRO A 168 -15.77 0.54 10.80
C PRO A 168 -16.80 1.03 9.80
N LEU A 169 -16.51 2.12 9.09
CA LEU A 169 -17.22 2.47 7.86
C LEU A 169 -16.96 1.31 6.89
N MET A 170 -17.77 0.26 6.99
CA MET A 170 -17.90 -0.73 5.95
C MET A 170 -18.21 0.06 4.69
N PRO A 171 -17.34 0.05 3.66
CA PRO A 171 -17.75 0.57 2.37
C PRO A 171 -19.04 -0.16 2.03
N ALA A 172 -20.12 0.60 1.78
CA ALA A 172 -21.43 0.08 1.44
C ALA A 172 -21.24 -1.13 0.52
N GLU A 173 -21.80 -2.29 0.94
CA GLU A 173 -21.65 -3.55 0.25
C GLU A 173 -21.64 -3.31 -1.26
N VAL A 174 -20.54 -3.68 -1.91
CA VAL A 174 -20.45 -3.64 -3.37
C VAL A 174 -21.67 -4.36 -3.89
N ASP A 175 -22.55 -3.63 -4.59
CA ASP A 175 -23.83 -4.12 -5.07
C ASP A 175 -23.68 -5.55 -5.60
N PRO A 176 -24.38 -6.54 -5.03
CA PRO A 176 -24.26 -7.94 -5.45
C PRO A 176 -24.53 -8.13 -6.95
N ASN A 177 -25.16 -7.16 -7.63
CA ASN A 177 -25.37 -7.15 -9.07
C ASN A 177 -24.14 -6.78 -9.92
N PHE A 178 -23.03 -6.32 -9.35
CA PHE A 178 -21.81 -6.06 -10.13
C PHE A 178 -21.27 -7.34 -10.79
N ARG A 179 -21.57 -8.51 -10.22
CA ARG A 179 -21.11 -9.83 -10.69
C ARG A 179 -21.91 -10.38 -11.87
N SER A 180 -23.05 -9.78 -12.21
CA SER A 180 -24.06 -10.38 -13.11
C SER A 180 -23.99 -9.94 -14.58
N GLN A 181 -23.11 -9.01 -14.94
CA GLN A 181 -22.91 -8.63 -16.35
C GLN A 181 -21.75 -9.41 -16.98
N ARG A 182 -21.94 -10.73 -17.11
CA ARG A 182 -21.17 -11.53 -18.07
C ARG A 182 -21.87 -11.38 -19.43
N PRO A 183 -21.22 -10.85 -20.48
CA PRO A 183 -21.86 -10.78 -21.80
C PRO A 183 -22.19 -12.20 -22.26
N ALA A 184 -23.47 -12.42 -22.57
CA ALA A 184 -24.02 -13.68 -23.01
C ALA A 184 -23.78 -13.87 -24.52
N ASP A 185 -22.52 -14.01 -24.92
CA ASP A 185 -22.17 -14.36 -26.30
C ASP A 185 -21.01 -15.37 -26.31
N GLU A 186 -21.32 -16.61 -25.93
CA GLU A 186 -20.53 -17.78 -26.30
C GLU A 186 -21.38 -18.57 -27.30
N ALA A 187 -21.25 -18.18 -28.57
CA ALA A 187 -21.83 -18.91 -29.69
C ALA A 187 -21.05 -20.21 -29.89
N THR A 188 -21.70 -21.34 -29.63
CA THR A 188 -21.26 -22.69 -30.03
C THR A 188 -21.21 -22.79 -31.55
N PRO A 189 -20.08 -23.11 -32.20
CA PRO A 189 -20.06 -23.43 -33.62
C PRO A 189 -20.50 -24.88 -33.87
N PRO A 190 -21.00 -25.18 -35.09
CA PRO A 190 -21.51 -26.50 -35.49
C PRO A 190 -20.42 -27.59 -35.60
#